data_AF-A0AAN6JVA9-F1
#
_entry.id   AF-A0AAN6JVA9-F1
#
_cell.length_a   1.000
_cell.length_b   1.000
_cell.length_c   1.000
_cell.angle_alpha   90.00
_cell.angle_beta   90.00
_cell.angle_gamma   90.00
#
_symmetry.space_group_name_H-M   'P 1'
#
loop_
_entity.id
_entity.type
_entity.pdbx_description
1 polymer ?
#
loop_
_entity_poly.entity_id
_entity_poly.type
_entity_poly.pdbx_seq_one_letter_code
_entity_poly.pdbx_strand_id
1 'polypeptide(L)'
;VSPWQFKDFNDGYYNSWVEYSDVLFPHRWDQAIQTVQPDIVEIITWNDFGESHYIRDLPALTGPTSLQLGVTGNYVYGQDHSAWRVMAQYYISWYKTGVPPQVTEDRVVFWYRIHPKQVPCASGTNNIGVVRNAAYPTDAVFAWALVTKDSTISMTVGSNRDWTFPAGACGPVLNMVPFPAGIDNAYPVVTIERNDKTLQTGNGSVAITQACSYEDYNPVVGLAGPPIRASARMGNGSGERGRLQKPKYQKN
;
A
#
# COMPACT_ATOMS: atom_id res chain seq x y z
N VAL A 1 11.36 2.00 6.50
CA VAL A 1 10.67 1.64 5.23
C VAL A 1 9.24 2.12 5.28
N SER A 2 8.69 2.61 4.17
CA SER A 2 7.33 3.17 4.10
C SER A 2 6.75 2.89 2.71
N PRO A 3 5.44 2.63 2.59
CA PRO A 3 4.85 2.32 1.29
C PRO A 3 4.55 3.55 0.44
N TRP A 4 4.21 4.66 1.08
CA TRP A 4 3.72 5.87 0.42
C TRP A 4 4.07 7.10 1.26
N GLN A 5 3.83 8.29 0.72
CA GLN A 5 3.80 9.54 1.48
C GLN A 5 3.06 10.57 0.66
N PHE A 6 1.94 11.05 1.17
CA PHE A 6 1.24 12.21 0.63
C PHE A 6 0.51 12.91 1.75
N LYS A 7 0.58 14.25 1.75
CA LYS A 7 -0.35 15.05 2.52
C LYS A 7 -0.66 16.36 1.84
N ASP A 8 -1.84 16.86 2.14
CA ASP A 8 -2.31 18.18 1.77
C ASP A 8 -3.19 18.75 2.89
N PHE A 9 -2.77 19.85 3.49
CA PHE A 9 -3.54 20.55 4.54
C PHE A 9 -4.33 21.75 4.01
N ASN A 10 -4.34 21.97 2.69
CA ASN A 10 -5.00 23.09 2.03
C ASN A 10 -4.55 24.46 2.58
N ASP A 11 -3.28 24.58 2.92
CA ASP A 11 -2.66 25.79 3.50
C ASP A 11 -1.39 26.23 2.75
N GLY A 12 -1.14 25.65 1.57
CA GLY A 12 -0.17 26.11 0.60
C GLY A 12 1.08 25.23 0.45
N TYR A 13 2.04 25.72 -0.34
CA TYR A 13 3.19 24.96 -0.86
C TYR A 13 4.07 24.28 0.20
N TYR A 14 4.23 24.87 1.39
CA TYR A 14 5.16 24.33 2.41
C TYR A 14 4.63 23.09 3.13
N ASN A 15 3.32 22.87 3.12
CA ASN A 15 2.68 21.84 3.92
C ASN A 15 2.03 20.73 3.09
N SER A 16 2.21 20.76 1.77
CA SER A 16 1.62 19.79 0.85
C SER A 16 2.63 19.20 -0.11
N TRP A 17 2.76 17.88 -0.11
CA TRP A 17 3.70 17.15 -0.96
C TRP A 17 3.30 15.69 -1.14
N VAL A 18 3.77 15.11 -2.24
CA VAL A 18 3.79 13.67 -2.49
C VAL A 18 5.23 13.22 -2.67
N GLU A 19 5.67 12.14 -2.00
CA GLU A 19 6.99 11.57 -2.30
C GLU A 19 6.91 10.61 -3.46
N TYR A 20 8.03 10.41 -4.16
CA TYR A 20 8.09 9.42 -5.23
C TYR A 20 8.01 7.99 -4.66
N SER A 21 6.77 7.49 -4.60
CA SER A 21 6.42 6.32 -3.80
C SER A 21 5.88 5.14 -4.61
N ASP A 22 5.64 5.33 -5.91
CA ASP A 22 5.01 4.39 -6.85
C ASP A 22 5.43 2.93 -6.64
N VAL A 23 6.71 2.69 -6.38
CA VAL A 23 7.31 1.36 -6.22
C VAL A 23 8.20 1.28 -4.97
N LEU A 24 8.10 2.25 -4.06
CA LEU A 24 9.07 2.46 -2.98
C LEU A 24 9.07 1.32 -1.96
N PHE A 25 7.90 0.76 -1.62
CA PHE A 25 7.82 -0.25 -0.58
C PHE A 25 8.66 -1.50 -0.87
N PRO A 26 8.45 -2.22 -2.00
CA PRO A 26 9.25 -3.40 -2.31
C PRO A 26 10.73 -3.04 -2.46
N HIS A 27 11.07 -1.93 -3.13
CA HIS A 27 12.47 -1.51 -3.30
C HIS A 27 13.20 -1.23 -1.99
N ARG A 28 12.56 -0.56 -1.02
CA ARG A 28 13.19 -0.27 0.26
C ARG A 28 13.32 -1.50 1.15
N TRP A 29 12.41 -2.46 1.02
CA TRP A 29 12.55 -3.76 1.66
C TRP A 29 13.69 -4.57 1.07
N ASP A 30 13.79 -4.67 -0.25
CA ASP A 30 14.90 -5.34 -0.92
C ASP A 30 16.24 -4.71 -0.54
N GLN A 31 16.32 -3.37 -0.54
CA GLN A 31 17.51 -2.65 -0.10
C GLN A 31 17.87 -2.96 1.36
N ALA A 32 16.89 -2.99 2.26
CA ALA A 32 17.12 -3.31 3.67
C ALA A 32 17.67 -4.74 3.85
N ILE A 33 17.15 -5.71 3.10
CA ILE A 33 17.52 -7.13 3.24
C ILE A 33 18.84 -7.46 2.53
N GLN A 34 19.04 -6.93 1.32
CA GLN A 34 20.11 -7.39 0.43
C GLN A 34 21.32 -6.46 0.42
N THR A 35 21.16 -5.19 0.79
CA THR A 35 22.23 -4.19 0.64
C THR A 35 22.66 -3.59 1.97
N VAL A 36 21.71 -3.06 2.75
CA VAL A 36 22.03 -2.30 3.96
C VAL A 36 22.19 -3.22 5.17
N GLN A 37 21.31 -4.23 5.29
CA GLN A 37 21.30 -5.20 6.40
C GLN A 37 21.39 -4.53 7.78
N PRO A 38 20.50 -3.57 8.09
CA PRO A 38 20.52 -2.90 9.38
C PRO A 38 20.15 -3.89 10.50
N ASP A 39 20.46 -3.56 11.75
CA ASP A 39 20.00 -4.35 12.91
C ASP A 39 18.49 -4.19 13.15
N ILE A 40 17.93 -3.02 12.80
CA ILE A 40 16.53 -2.66 13.02
C ILE A 40 15.96 -2.02 11.75
N VAL A 41 14.72 -2.40 11.41
CA VAL A 41 13.89 -1.75 10.39
C VAL A 41 12.63 -1.19 11.05
N GLU A 42 12.37 0.10 10.84
CA GLU A 42 11.11 0.75 11.22
C GLU A 42 10.15 0.80 10.02
N ILE A 43 8.89 0.42 10.22
CA ILE A 43 7.83 0.60 9.23
C ILE A 43 7.05 1.87 9.58
N ILE A 44 7.09 2.85 8.69
CA ILE A 44 6.46 4.15 8.86
C ILE A 44 5.25 4.17 7.91
N THR A 45 4.01 3.99 8.38
CA THR A 45 3.59 3.77 9.78
C THR A 45 2.46 2.76 9.90
N TRP A 46 2.10 2.42 11.13
CA TRP A 46 0.86 1.71 11.39
C TRP A 46 -0.37 2.54 11.03
N ASN A 47 -0.45 3.83 11.40
CA ASN A 47 -1.72 4.58 11.40
C ASN A 47 -1.60 6.10 11.19
N ASP A 48 -0.52 6.57 10.57
CA ASP A 48 -0.48 7.98 10.14
C ASP A 48 -1.32 8.17 8.89
N PHE A 49 -2.61 8.39 9.12
CA PHE A 49 -3.60 8.56 8.07
C PHE A 49 -3.40 9.86 7.30
N GLY A 50 -3.11 10.96 8.00
CA GLY A 50 -2.98 12.28 7.39
C GLY A 50 -1.79 12.41 6.46
N GLU A 51 -0.80 11.53 6.58
CA GLU A 51 0.36 11.49 5.69
C GLU A 51 0.34 10.30 4.71
N SER A 52 -0.78 9.57 4.64
CA SER A 52 -1.06 8.57 3.59
C SER A 52 -0.13 7.34 3.58
N HIS A 53 0.58 7.06 4.66
CA HIS A 53 1.57 5.97 4.70
C HIS A 53 1.28 4.90 5.76
N TYR A 54 0.04 4.88 6.23
CA TYR A 54 -0.51 3.83 7.08
C TYR A 54 -0.64 2.51 6.33
N ILE A 55 -0.53 1.39 7.06
CA ILE A 55 -0.77 0.03 6.53
C ILE A 55 -1.90 -0.70 7.27
N ARG A 56 -2.67 -0.01 8.10
CA ARG A 56 -3.81 -0.59 8.81
C ARG A 56 -5.12 -0.37 8.07
N ASP A 57 -6.15 -1.07 8.54
CA ASP A 57 -7.53 -0.83 8.13
C ASP A 57 -7.96 0.60 8.51
N LEU A 58 -8.74 1.23 7.63
CA LEU A 58 -9.31 2.55 7.87
C LEU A 58 -10.09 2.62 9.20
N PRO A 59 -10.09 3.78 9.87
CA PRO A 59 -10.90 3.97 11.06
C PRO A 59 -12.39 3.86 10.70
N ALA A 60 -13.22 3.44 11.66
CA ALA A 60 -14.65 3.46 11.47
C ALA A 60 -15.13 4.90 11.24
N LEU A 61 -16.16 5.11 10.42
CA LEU A 61 -16.73 6.44 10.22
C LEU A 61 -17.53 6.92 11.46
N THR A 62 -18.08 5.99 12.23
CA THR A 62 -18.89 6.26 13.42
C THR A 62 -18.54 5.30 14.56
N GLY A 63 -18.93 5.66 15.79
CA GLY A 63 -18.74 4.85 16.98
C GLY A 63 -17.44 5.13 17.73
N PRO A 64 -17.13 4.34 18.78
CA PRO A 64 -16.04 4.65 19.73
C PRO A 64 -14.63 4.52 19.13
N THR A 65 -14.50 3.91 17.96
CA THR A 65 -13.24 3.74 17.24
C THR A 65 -13.12 4.67 16.02
N SER A 66 -14.06 5.61 15.85
CA SER A 66 -13.95 6.61 14.79
C SER A 66 -12.89 7.65 15.09
N LEU A 67 -12.36 8.26 14.03
CA LEU A 67 -11.33 9.29 14.11
C LEU A 67 -11.79 10.52 13.35
N GLN A 68 -11.66 11.70 13.96
CA GLN A 68 -11.88 12.96 13.26
C GLN A 68 -10.59 13.36 12.56
N LEU A 69 -10.57 13.21 11.23
CA LEU A 69 -9.41 13.50 10.40
C LEU A 69 -9.33 14.97 9.94
N GLY A 70 -10.37 15.77 10.19
CA GLY A 70 -10.40 17.16 9.72
C GLY A 70 -10.23 17.25 8.21
N VAL A 71 -9.34 18.15 7.76
CA VAL A 71 -9.06 18.39 6.33
C VAL A 71 -8.52 17.13 5.63
N THR A 72 -7.73 16.30 6.32
CA THR A 72 -7.15 15.09 5.70
C THR A 72 -8.19 14.02 5.40
N GLY A 73 -9.36 14.10 6.02
CA GLY A 73 -10.50 13.24 5.70
C GLY A 73 -10.94 13.31 4.23
N ASN A 74 -10.64 14.40 3.52
CA ASN A 74 -10.99 14.56 2.10
C ASN A 74 -10.30 13.55 1.18
N TYR A 75 -9.11 13.06 1.57
CA TYR A 75 -8.38 12.04 0.81
C TYR A 75 -8.17 10.73 1.58
N VAL A 76 -8.43 10.67 2.89
CA VAL A 76 -8.24 9.40 3.63
C VAL A 76 -9.46 8.50 3.54
N TYR A 77 -10.68 9.04 3.65
CA TYR A 77 -11.86 8.17 3.73
C TYR A 77 -12.10 7.42 2.42
N GLY A 78 -12.23 6.09 2.50
CA GLY A 78 -12.48 5.21 1.35
C GLY A 78 -11.21 4.64 0.70
N GLN A 79 -10.03 5.15 1.05
CA GLN A 79 -8.75 4.72 0.49
C GLN A 79 -8.01 3.76 1.44
N ASP A 80 -8.47 2.51 1.52
CA ASP A 80 -7.87 1.53 2.43
C ASP A 80 -6.48 1.06 1.95
N HIS A 81 -5.53 0.96 2.88
CA HIS A 81 -4.14 0.58 2.63
C HIS A 81 -3.76 -0.80 3.21
N SER A 82 -4.73 -1.51 3.78
CA SER A 82 -4.47 -2.68 4.60
C SER A 82 -3.77 -3.82 3.85
N ALA A 83 -3.96 -3.89 2.52
CA ALA A 83 -3.36 -4.88 1.63
C ALA A 83 -1.83 -4.79 1.53
N TRP A 84 -1.22 -3.64 1.82
CA TRP A 84 0.25 -3.56 1.94
C TRP A 84 0.80 -4.42 3.09
N ARG A 85 -0.02 -4.83 4.08
CA ARG A 85 0.40 -5.80 5.11
C ARG A 85 0.79 -7.16 4.53
N VAL A 86 0.26 -7.54 3.36
CA VAL A 86 0.68 -8.77 2.67
C VAL A 86 2.14 -8.67 2.24
N MET A 87 2.53 -7.55 1.62
CA MET A 87 3.92 -7.27 1.25
C MET A 87 4.80 -7.20 2.50
N ALA A 88 4.35 -6.46 3.52
CA ALA A 88 5.09 -6.32 4.78
C ALA A 88 5.33 -7.68 5.44
N GLN A 89 4.33 -8.55 5.50
CA GLN A 89 4.46 -9.89 6.10
C GLN A 89 5.54 -10.72 5.41
N TYR A 90 5.57 -10.70 4.07
CA TYR A 90 6.59 -11.40 3.28
C TYR A 90 8.00 -10.88 3.60
N TYR A 91 8.22 -9.57 3.49
CA TYR A 91 9.55 -8.99 3.68
C TYR A 91 10.00 -9.00 5.15
N ILE A 92 9.10 -8.80 6.11
CA ILE A 92 9.43 -8.94 7.54
C ILE A 92 9.89 -10.37 7.84
N SER A 93 9.18 -11.37 7.30
CA SER A 93 9.59 -12.77 7.49
C SER A 93 10.97 -13.00 6.92
N TRP A 94 11.23 -12.55 5.68
CA TRP A 94 12.53 -12.68 5.05
C TRP A 94 13.63 -11.97 5.85
N TYR A 95 13.44 -10.72 6.21
CA TYR A 95 14.40 -9.96 7.02
C TYR A 95 14.76 -10.68 8.33
N LYS A 96 13.76 -11.25 9.03
CA LYS A 96 13.98 -11.92 10.31
C LYS A 96 14.67 -13.27 10.19
N THR A 97 14.47 -14.01 9.10
CA THR A 97 15.02 -15.37 8.92
C THR A 97 16.27 -15.39 8.05
N GLY A 98 16.55 -14.31 7.32
CA GLY A 98 17.61 -14.23 6.32
C GLY A 98 17.29 -14.97 5.01
N VAL A 99 16.13 -15.64 4.91
CA VAL A 99 15.73 -16.41 3.71
C VAL A 99 14.31 -16.06 3.28
N PRO A 100 14.02 -15.94 1.96
CA PRO A 100 12.66 -15.71 1.48
C PRO A 100 11.70 -16.78 2.03
N PRO A 101 10.55 -16.41 2.61
CA PRO A 101 9.60 -17.38 3.11
C PRO A 101 8.95 -18.15 1.96
N GLN A 102 8.54 -19.39 2.23
CA GLN A 102 7.74 -20.17 1.28
C GLN A 102 6.39 -19.47 1.03
N VAL A 103 6.03 -19.30 -0.24
CA VAL A 103 4.72 -18.79 -0.65
C VAL A 103 3.69 -19.91 -0.56
N THR A 104 2.62 -19.69 0.21
CA THR A 104 1.55 -20.68 0.43
C THR A 104 0.19 -20.26 -0.10
N GLU A 105 0.04 -18.99 -0.49
CA GLU A 105 -1.19 -18.42 -1.03
C GLU A 105 -0.86 -17.58 -2.26
N ASP A 106 -1.70 -17.68 -3.29
CA ASP A 106 -1.61 -16.83 -4.48
C ASP A 106 -2.22 -15.46 -4.15
N ARG A 107 -1.41 -14.40 -4.16
CA ARG A 107 -1.85 -13.02 -3.88
C ARG A 107 -1.23 -12.01 -4.84
N VAL A 108 -2.00 -11.00 -5.21
CA VAL A 108 -1.50 -9.80 -5.87
C VAL A 108 -1.99 -8.58 -5.09
N VAL A 109 -1.06 -7.78 -4.60
CA VAL A 109 -1.35 -6.47 -4.01
C VAL A 109 -1.22 -5.45 -5.12
N PHE A 110 -2.25 -4.63 -5.31
CA PHE A 110 -2.24 -3.60 -6.35
C PHE A 110 -2.65 -2.25 -5.77
N TRP A 111 -2.14 -1.16 -6.34
CA TRP A 111 -2.46 0.18 -5.88
C TRP A 111 -2.47 1.18 -7.03
N TYR A 112 -3.22 2.26 -6.82
CA TYR A 112 -3.43 3.31 -7.81
C TYR A 112 -3.96 4.58 -7.13
N ARG A 113 -3.73 5.74 -7.77
CA ARG A 113 -4.39 7.00 -7.37
C ARG A 113 -5.76 7.12 -8.03
N ILE A 114 -6.69 7.80 -7.38
CA ILE A 114 -8.07 7.92 -7.88
C ILE A 114 -8.26 9.04 -8.91
N HIS A 115 -7.25 9.89 -9.10
CA HIS A 115 -7.25 10.94 -10.13
C HIS A 115 -5.97 10.85 -10.99
N PRO A 116 -6.07 11.02 -12.32
CA PRO A 116 -4.92 11.39 -13.12
C PRO A 116 -4.30 12.69 -12.58
N LYS A 117 -2.97 12.77 -12.52
CA LYS A 117 -2.26 13.88 -11.83
C LYS A 117 -2.51 15.27 -12.43
N GLN A 118 -2.98 15.34 -13.67
CA GLN A 118 -3.24 16.60 -14.38
C GLN A 118 -4.71 17.05 -14.30
N VAL A 119 -5.55 16.34 -13.53
CA VAL A 119 -6.94 16.74 -13.32
C VAL A 119 -7.01 18.00 -12.45
N PRO A 120 -7.73 19.06 -12.88
CA PRO A 120 -7.98 20.20 -12.02
C PRO A 120 -8.99 19.81 -10.93
N CYS A 121 -8.67 20.16 -9.67
CA CYS A 121 -9.56 19.89 -8.53
C CYS A 121 -10.26 21.16 -8.05
N ALA A 122 -11.42 20.99 -7.42
CA ALA A 122 -12.20 22.10 -6.88
C ALA A 122 -11.70 22.60 -5.51
N SER A 123 -10.81 21.87 -4.84
CA SER A 123 -10.21 22.18 -3.53
C SER A 123 -8.86 21.48 -3.37
N GLY A 124 -8.14 21.79 -2.29
CA GLY A 124 -6.77 21.33 -2.02
C GLY A 124 -5.73 22.38 -2.39
N THR A 125 -4.46 22.04 -2.19
CA THR A 125 -3.36 22.99 -2.37
C THR A 125 -3.24 23.52 -3.80
N ASN A 126 -3.60 22.75 -4.85
CA ASN A 126 -3.60 23.24 -6.24
C ASN A 126 -4.45 24.48 -6.49
N ASN A 127 -5.44 24.76 -5.66
CA ASN A 127 -6.26 25.98 -5.78
C ASN A 127 -5.56 27.24 -5.27
N ILE A 128 -4.56 27.08 -4.40
CA ILE A 128 -3.88 28.18 -3.71
C ILE A 128 -2.36 28.12 -3.87
N GLY A 129 -1.84 27.13 -4.60
CA GLY A 129 -0.43 26.78 -4.68
C GLY A 129 -0.20 25.52 -5.51
N VAL A 130 0.82 24.74 -5.17
CA VAL A 130 1.19 23.51 -5.87
C VAL A 130 1.58 22.45 -4.83
N VAL A 131 1.05 21.24 -4.95
CA VAL A 131 1.56 20.09 -4.20
C VAL A 131 2.98 19.79 -4.71
N ARG A 132 3.96 19.85 -3.80
CA ARG A 132 5.34 19.54 -4.18
C ARG A 132 5.42 18.14 -4.74
N ASN A 133 6.27 17.97 -5.76
CA ASN A 133 6.54 16.69 -6.39
C ASN A 133 5.34 16.04 -7.11
N ALA A 134 4.24 16.78 -7.34
CA ALA A 134 3.03 16.31 -8.04
C ALA A 134 3.28 15.72 -9.45
N ALA A 135 4.40 16.07 -10.09
CA ALA A 135 4.76 15.55 -11.41
C ALA A 135 5.28 14.10 -11.39
N TYR A 136 5.85 13.65 -10.26
CA TYR A 136 6.58 12.38 -10.16
C TYR A 136 5.69 11.14 -10.17
N PRO A 137 4.55 11.08 -9.45
CA PRO A 137 3.68 9.92 -9.48
C PRO A 137 3.26 9.57 -10.92
N THR A 138 3.31 8.30 -11.24
CA THR A 138 2.86 7.78 -12.53
C THR A 138 1.34 7.62 -12.51
N ASP A 139 0.67 7.95 -13.61
CA ASP A 139 -0.75 7.66 -13.80
C ASP A 139 -0.88 6.19 -14.23
N ALA A 140 -0.89 5.28 -13.26
CA ALA A 140 -0.90 3.84 -13.49
C ALA A 140 -1.52 3.07 -12.33
N VAL A 141 -1.90 1.82 -12.60
CA VAL A 141 -2.17 0.80 -11.59
C VAL A 141 -0.93 -0.08 -11.49
N PHE A 142 -0.37 -0.18 -10.29
CA PHE A 142 0.77 -1.04 -9.99
C PHE A 142 0.30 -2.36 -9.40
N ALA A 143 1.02 -3.44 -9.64
CA ALA A 143 0.76 -4.76 -9.07
C ALA A 143 2.04 -5.46 -8.64
N TRP A 144 2.06 -5.88 -7.38
CA TRP A 144 3.07 -6.76 -6.79
C TRP A 144 2.45 -8.15 -6.62
N ALA A 145 2.96 -9.11 -7.39
CA ALA A 145 2.42 -10.46 -7.46
C ALA A 145 3.32 -11.45 -6.71
N LEU A 146 2.72 -12.25 -5.82
CA LEU A 146 3.38 -13.33 -5.09
C LEU A 146 2.54 -14.60 -5.23
N VAL A 147 3.05 -15.57 -5.99
CA VAL A 147 2.29 -16.77 -6.38
C VAL A 147 3.03 -18.06 -5.99
N THR A 148 2.26 -19.10 -5.70
CA THR A 148 2.74 -20.42 -5.30
C THR A 148 3.30 -21.24 -6.46
N LYS A 149 2.86 -20.94 -7.68
CA LYS A 149 3.26 -21.60 -8.94
C LYS A 149 3.17 -20.60 -10.08
N ASP A 150 3.83 -20.91 -11.18
CA ASP A 150 3.79 -20.13 -12.42
C ASP A 150 2.35 -19.79 -12.79
N SER A 151 2.11 -18.50 -12.97
CA SER A 151 0.80 -17.90 -13.22
C SER A 151 0.95 -16.70 -14.14
N THR A 152 -0.15 -16.34 -14.78
CA THR A 152 -0.30 -15.07 -15.49
C THR A 152 -1.09 -14.13 -14.61
N ILE A 153 -0.57 -12.93 -14.39
CA ILE A 153 -1.34 -11.85 -13.77
C ILE A 153 -1.92 -11.01 -14.88
N SER A 154 -3.24 -10.83 -14.89
CA SER A 154 -3.92 -9.95 -15.85
C SER A 154 -4.46 -8.72 -15.14
N MET A 155 -4.29 -7.57 -15.78
CA MET A 155 -4.66 -6.26 -15.28
C MET A 155 -5.55 -5.55 -16.30
N THR A 156 -6.61 -4.95 -15.81
CA THR A 156 -7.54 -4.16 -16.61
C THR A 156 -7.81 -2.83 -15.91
N VAL A 157 -7.68 -1.74 -16.65
CA VAL A 157 -8.05 -0.39 -16.20
C VAL A 157 -8.64 0.34 -17.41
N GLY A 158 -9.95 0.67 -17.37
CA GLY A 158 -10.78 1.26 -18.46
C GLY A 158 -10.20 1.20 -19.89
N SER A 159 -10.70 0.53 -20.92
CA SER A 159 -10.03 0.42 -22.26
C SER A 159 -8.62 -0.21 -22.32
N ASN A 160 -7.71 -0.02 -21.36
CA ASN A 160 -6.51 -0.86 -21.24
C ASN A 160 -6.92 -2.21 -20.64
N ARG A 161 -7.14 -3.19 -21.52
CA ARG A 161 -7.56 -4.56 -21.21
C ARG A 161 -6.41 -5.54 -21.48
N ASP A 162 -6.47 -6.70 -20.84
CA ASP A 162 -5.58 -7.84 -21.12
C ASP A 162 -4.08 -7.53 -20.99
N TRP A 163 -3.73 -6.57 -20.12
CA TRP A 163 -2.34 -6.31 -19.78
C TRP A 163 -1.86 -7.41 -18.87
N THR A 164 -0.93 -8.24 -19.37
CA THR A 164 -0.49 -9.42 -18.64
C THR A 164 1.00 -9.42 -18.36
N PHE A 165 1.38 -10.08 -17.26
CA PHE A 165 2.77 -10.41 -16.99
C PHE A 165 2.89 -11.76 -16.26
N PRO A 166 3.99 -12.50 -16.48
CA PRO A 166 4.22 -13.75 -15.78
C PRO A 166 4.65 -13.50 -14.33
N ALA A 167 4.14 -14.31 -13.41
CA ALA A 167 4.63 -14.41 -12.04
C ALA A 167 5.00 -15.86 -11.74
N GLY A 168 6.23 -16.10 -11.30
CA GLY A 168 6.75 -17.41 -10.94
C GLY A 168 6.80 -17.64 -9.43
N ALA A 169 7.10 -18.87 -9.02
CA ALA A 169 7.23 -19.23 -7.60
C ALA A 169 8.53 -18.73 -6.93
N CYS A 170 9.43 -18.08 -7.67
CA CYS A 170 10.76 -17.69 -7.19
C CYS A 170 10.79 -16.40 -6.35
N GLY A 171 9.65 -15.77 -6.11
CA GLY A 171 9.56 -14.52 -5.38
C GLY A 171 8.59 -13.56 -6.06
N PRO A 172 8.47 -12.34 -5.53
CA PRO A 172 7.52 -11.39 -6.06
C PRO A 172 7.95 -10.77 -7.37
N VAL A 173 6.97 -10.41 -8.20
CA VAL A 173 7.17 -9.66 -9.45
C VAL A 173 6.33 -8.38 -9.40
N LEU A 174 6.92 -7.27 -9.83
CA LEU A 174 6.28 -5.96 -9.88
C LEU A 174 6.05 -5.56 -11.33
N ASN A 175 4.84 -5.09 -11.65
CA ASN A 175 4.52 -4.51 -12.96
C ASN A 175 3.47 -3.41 -12.80
N MET A 176 3.14 -2.74 -13.90
CA MET A 176 2.09 -1.73 -13.95
C MET A 176 1.36 -1.71 -15.30
N VAL A 177 0.13 -1.19 -15.27
CA VAL A 177 -0.62 -0.79 -16.47
C VAL A 177 -0.88 0.71 -16.40
N PRO A 178 -0.52 1.49 -17.43
CA PRO A 178 -0.77 2.93 -17.42
C PRO A 178 -2.26 3.22 -17.48
N PHE A 179 -2.67 4.37 -16.97
CA PHE A 179 -4.00 4.90 -17.23
C PHE A 179 -4.15 5.16 -18.74
N PRO A 180 -5.26 4.75 -19.36
CA PRO A 180 -5.59 5.15 -20.73
C PRO A 180 -5.86 6.66 -20.79
N ALA A 181 -5.78 7.24 -21.99
CA ALA A 181 -6.22 8.62 -22.19
C ALA A 181 -7.72 8.76 -21.89
N GLY A 182 -8.09 9.83 -21.17
CA GLY A 182 -9.48 10.12 -20.86
C GLY A 182 -10.15 9.14 -19.89
N ILE A 183 -9.38 8.40 -19.08
CA ILE A 183 -9.93 7.52 -18.04
C ILE A 183 -10.92 8.29 -17.16
N ASP A 184 -12.10 7.71 -16.95
CA ASP A 184 -13.09 8.19 -15.99
C ASP A 184 -13.99 7.04 -15.55
N ASN A 185 -14.55 7.15 -14.34
CA ASN A 185 -15.43 6.16 -13.71
C ASN A 185 -14.95 4.69 -13.89
N ALA A 186 -13.64 4.45 -13.72
CA ALA A 186 -13.02 3.16 -14.01
C ALA A 186 -12.51 2.49 -12.73
N TYR A 187 -12.92 1.24 -12.51
CA TYR A 187 -12.41 0.41 -11.43
C TYR A 187 -11.34 -0.55 -11.96
N PRO A 188 -10.09 -0.50 -11.47
CA PRO A 188 -9.08 -1.49 -11.82
C PRO A 188 -9.52 -2.91 -11.44
N VAL A 189 -9.18 -3.87 -12.29
CA VAL A 189 -9.40 -5.31 -12.05
C VAL A 189 -8.07 -6.02 -12.22
N VAL A 190 -7.71 -6.83 -11.24
CA VAL A 190 -6.50 -7.66 -11.26
C VAL A 190 -6.88 -9.11 -11.02
N THR A 191 -6.43 -10.01 -11.90
CA THR A 191 -6.69 -11.45 -11.79
C THR A 191 -5.40 -12.25 -11.70
N ILE A 192 -5.50 -13.39 -11.01
CA ILE A 192 -4.46 -14.43 -11.01
C ILE A 192 -4.98 -15.57 -11.87
N GLU A 193 -4.27 -15.89 -12.94
CA GLU A 193 -4.68 -16.87 -13.94
C GLU A 193 -3.65 -18.00 -14.05
N ARG A 194 -4.15 -19.24 -14.17
CA ARG A 194 -3.32 -20.43 -14.32
C ARG A 194 -4.09 -21.50 -15.08
N ASN A 195 -3.50 -22.07 -16.12
CA ASN A 195 -4.12 -23.10 -16.97
C ASN A 195 -5.49 -22.63 -17.53
N ASP A 196 -5.51 -21.42 -18.11
CA ASP A 196 -6.70 -20.79 -18.71
C ASP A 196 -7.89 -20.61 -17.75
N LYS A 197 -7.61 -20.57 -16.45
CA LYS A 197 -8.61 -20.33 -15.39
C LYS A 197 -8.21 -19.15 -14.53
N THR A 198 -9.16 -18.27 -14.28
CA THR A 198 -9.06 -17.26 -13.23
C THR A 198 -9.21 -17.93 -11.87
N LEU A 199 -8.16 -17.85 -11.04
CA LEU A 199 -8.15 -18.38 -9.68
C LEU A 199 -8.65 -17.37 -8.66
N GLN A 200 -8.31 -16.10 -8.85
CA GLN A 200 -8.59 -15.01 -7.94
C GLN A 200 -8.83 -13.73 -8.74
N THR A 201 -9.69 -12.86 -8.21
CA THR A 201 -9.98 -11.54 -8.76
C THR A 201 -9.97 -10.52 -7.64
N GLY A 202 -9.29 -9.40 -7.84
CA GLY A 202 -9.34 -8.22 -7.00
C GLY A 202 -9.88 -7.05 -7.81
N ASN A 203 -10.82 -6.32 -7.24
CA ASN A 203 -11.36 -5.10 -7.83
C ASN A 203 -10.91 -3.90 -6.98
N GLY A 204 -10.58 -2.78 -7.63
CA GLY A 204 -10.40 -1.51 -6.95
C GLY A 204 -11.67 -1.11 -6.18
N SER A 205 -11.52 -0.50 -5.01
CA SER A 205 -12.65 -0.09 -4.18
C SER A 205 -13.19 1.30 -4.52
N VAL A 206 -12.38 2.13 -5.17
CA VAL A 206 -12.74 3.50 -5.60
C VAL A 206 -12.46 3.65 -7.08
N ALA A 207 -13.34 4.34 -7.80
CA ALA A 207 -13.15 4.60 -9.22
C ALA A 207 -11.99 5.59 -9.43
N ILE A 208 -11.23 5.37 -10.49
CA ILE A 208 -10.39 6.40 -11.09
C ILE A 208 -11.33 7.35 -11.85
N THR A 209 -11.29 8.65 -11.53
CA THR A 209 -12.20 9.64 -12.08
C THR A 209 -11.53 10.98 -12.40
N GLN A 210 -12.09 11.68 -13.38
CA GLN A 210 -11.77 13.09 -13.70
C GLN A 210 -12.50 14.08 -12.77
N ALA A 211 -13.52 13.64 -12.04
CA ALA A 211 -14.24 14.49 -11.09
C ALA A 211 -13.42 14.62 -9.80
N CYS A 212 -12.72 15.75 -9.64
CA CYS A 212 -11.86 15.99 -8.49
C CYS A 212 -12.42 17.09 -7.58
N SER A 213 -12.92 16.72 -6.40
CA SER A 213 -13.40 17.67 -5.39
C SER A 213 -12.25 18.21 -4.51
N TYR A 214 -11.22 17.40 -4.30
CA TYR A 214 -10.05 17.73 -3.48
C TYR A 214 -8.79 17.09 -4.08
N GLU A 215 -7.68 17.81 -4.13
CA GLU A 215 -6.42 17.27 -4.65
C GLU A 215 -5.92 16.07 -3.84
N ASP A 216 -5.77 14.93 -4.50
CA ASP A 216 -5.55 13.65 -3.84
C ASP A 216 -4.50 12.81 -4.55
N TYR A 217 -3.39 12.54 -3.85
CA TYR A 217 -2.38 11.56 -4.23
C TYR A 217 -2.26 10.40 -3.24
N ASN A 218 -3.17 10.30 -2.27
CA ASN A 218 -3.31 9.11 -1.44
C ASN A 218 -3.85 7.97 -2.34
N PRO A 219 -3.28 6.75 -2.28
CA PRO A 219 -3.70 5.68 -3.18
C PRO A 219 -4.81 4.83 -2.57
N VAL A 220 -5.49 4.08 -3.43
CA VAL A 220 -6.26 2.90 -3.02
C VAL A 220 -5.36 1.68 -3.13
N VAL A 221 -5.44 0.77 -2.15
CA VAL A 221 -4.71 -0.50 -2.20
C VAL A 221 -5.69 -1.67 -2.16
N GLY A 222 -5.66 -2.47 -3.22
CA GLY A 222 -6.48 -3.67 -3.37
C GLY A 222 -5.68 -4.96 -3.23
N LEU A 223 -6.43 -6.06 -3.10
CA LEU A 223 -5.91 -7.42 -3.01
C LEU A 223 -6.70 -8.35 -3.93
N ALA A 224 -6.00 -9.06 -4.81
CA ALA A 224 -6.52 -10.27 -5.45
C ALA A 224 -5.95 -11.48 -4.70
N GLY A 225 -6.80 -12.30 -4.10
CA GLY A 225 -6.38 -13.47 -3.33
C GLY A 225 -7.15 -13.65 -2.02
N PRO A 226 -6.76 -14.66 -1.20
CA PRO A 226 -7.39 -14.89 0.09
C PRO A 226 -7.31 -13.66 1.00
N PRO A 227 -8.39 -13.33 1.74
CA PRO A 227 -8.46 -12.12 2.53
C PRO A 227 -7.34 -12.09 3.59
N ILE A 228 -6.96 -10.88 3.99
CA ILE A 228 -6.02 -10.66 5.08
C ILE A 228 -6.70 -11.15 6.35
N ARG A 229 -6.30 -12.32 6.84
CA ARG A 229 -6.83 -12.84 8.10
C ARG A 229 -6.37 -11.90 9.20
N ALA A 230 -7.29 -11.42 10.03
CA ALA A 230 -6.92 -10.93 11.34
C ALA A 230 -6.09 -12.04 12.00
N SER A 231 -4.88 -11.72 12.47
CA SER A 231 -4.10 -12.67 13.24
C SER A 231 -5.04 -13.30 14.26
N ALA A 232 -5.17 -14.64 14.24
CA ALA A 232 -5.64 -15.34 15.43
C ALA A 232 -4.85 -14.71 16.58
N ARG A 233 -5.58 -14.13 17.55
CA ARG A 233 -5.05 -13.31 18.63
C ARG A 233 -3.61 -13.71 18.87
N MET A 234 -2.64 -12.81 18.64
CA MET A 234 -1.31 -13.00 19.23
C MET A 234 -1.61 -13.44 20.65
N GLY A 235 -1.31 -14.70 20.96
CA GLY A 235 -1.83 -15.36 22.14
C GLY A 235 -1.60 -14.42 23.29
N ASN A 236 -2.59 -14.28 24.19
CA ASN A 236 -2.37 -13.64 25.48
C ASN A 236 -1.02 -14.14 25.95
N GLY A 237 0.00 -13.29 25.85
CA GLY A 237 1.29 -13.60 26.38
C GLY A 237 0.98 -13.81 27.83
N SER A 238 0.96 -15.06 28.26
CA SER A 238 1.16 -15.43 29.65
C SER A 238 2.60 -15.05 29.95
N GLY A 239 2.89 -13.75 29.91
CA GLY A 239 3.95 -13.16 30.66
C GLY A 239 3.53 -13.38 32.10
N GLU A 240 3.89 -14.54 32.64
CA GLU A 240 4.27 -14.55 34.04
C GLU A 240 5.18 -13.34 34.22
N ARG A 241 4.77 -12.43 35.10
CA ARG A 241 5.57 -11.26 35.46
C ARG A 241 6.81 -11.80 36.18
N GLY A 242 7.80 -12.24 35.41
CA GLY A 242 9.15 -12.44 35.89
C GLY A 242 9.62 -11.08 36.38
N ARG A 243 9.61 -10.86 37.69
CA ARG A 243 10.30 -9.74 38.31
C ARG A 243 11.74 -9.80 37.82
N LEU A 244 12.15 -8.84 37.01
CA LEU A 244 13.55 -8.58 36.73
C LEU A 244 14.27 -8.39 38.08
N GLN A 245 15.07 -9.38 38.49
CA GLN A 245 16.03 -9.18 39.57
C GLN A 245 17.07 -8.19 39.06
N LYS A 246 17.12 -7.01 39.69
CA LYS A 246 18.20 -6.04 39.44
C LYS A 246 19.55 -6.70 39.77
N PRO A 247 20.57 -6.56 38.91
CA PRO A 247 21.91 -7.04 39.23
C PRO A 247 22.41 -6.39 40.52
N LYS A 248 22.82 -7.20 41.50
CA LYS A 248 23.53 -6.70 42.68
C LYS A 248 24.97 -6.39 42.25
N TYR A 249 25.31 -5.11 42.26
CA TYR A 249 26.68 -4.65 42.07
C TYR A 249 27.53 -5.14 43.25
N GLN A 250 28.49 -6.03 43.02
CA GLN A 250 29.52 -6.34 44.01
C GLN A 250 30.64 -5.31 43.86
N LYS A 251 30.91 -4.57 44.94
CA LYS A 251 32.13 -3.77 45.05
C LYS A 251 33.30 -4.73 45.27
N ASN A 252 34.26 -4.71 44.36
CA ASN A 252 35.63 -5.08 44.66
C ASN A 252 36.33 -3.87 45.30
#